data_AF-A0A7Y0WNB8-F1
#
_entry.id   AF-A0A7Y0WNB8-F1
#
_cell.length_a   1.000
_cell.length_b   1.000
_cell.length_c   1.000
_cell.angle_alpha   90.00
_cell.angle_beta   90.00
_cell.angle_gamma   90.00
#
_symmetry.space_group_name_H-M   'P 1'
#
loop_
_entity.id
_entity.type
_entity.pdbx_description
1 polymer ?
#
loop_
_entity_poly.entity_id
_entity_poly.type
_entity_poly.pdbx_seq_one_letter_code
_entity_poly.pdbx_strand_id
1 'polypeptide(L)'
;MDIDKEKLKGLLWAEAASYRADCADWKRSTEALDEFLGNKTVVEVALELLAENVRLCEDPHMRAIRSLRGDCADLMAERDRLRTENDSLVAAAQALRDEWRNDQADAERYRYLRDRCGVVEYKAIAGSIGPGMLPSGETLDLAVDAVMGKGEQSNG
;
A
#
# COMPACT_ATOMS: atom_id res chain seq x y z
N MET A 1 4.36 -36.93 24.92
CA MET A 1 5.52 -37.07 25.80
C MET A 1 5.27 -36.21 27.02
N ASP A 2 5.55 -36.71 28.23
CA ASP A 2 5.23 -36.05 29.51
C ASP A 2 6.50 -35.74 30.35
N ILE A 3 7.63 -35.52 29.65
CA ILE A 3 8.89 -35.16 30.31
C ILE A 3 8.90 -33.66 30.62
N ASP A 4 9.42 -33.28 31.79
CA ASP A 4 9.66 -31.88 32.12
C ASP A 4 10.77 -31.30 31.23
N LYS A 5 10.37 -30.57 30.19
CA LYS A 5 11.28 -30.03 29.17
C LYS A 5 12.21 -28.94 29.72
N GLU A 6 11.78 -28.18 30.73
CA GLU A 6 12.63 -27.15 31.34
C GLU A 6 13.70 -27.79 32.24
N LYS A 7 13.33 -28.81 33.02
CA LYS A 7 14.30 -29.59 33.80
C LYS A 7 15.29 -30.35 32.90
N LEU A 8 14.81 -30.98 31.82
CA LEU A 8 15.65 -31.64 30.82
C LEU A 8 16.70 -30.68 30.24
N LYS A 9 16.25 -29.48 29.82
CA LYS A 9 17.13 -28.43 29.29
C LYS A 9 18.19 -28.03 30.30
N GLY A 10 17.82 -27.81 31.56
CA GLY A 10 18.78 -27.48 32.62
C GLY A 10 19.89 -28.52 32.78
N LEU A 11 19.53 -29.80 32.79
CA LEU A 11 20.48 -30.92 32.94
C LEU A 11 21.40 -31.07 31.71
N LEU A 12 20.86 -30.98 30.50
CA LEU A 12 21.65 -31.03 29.26
C LEU A 12 22.64 -29.88 29.17
N TRP A 13 22.25 -28.68 29.61
CA TRP A 13 23.15 -27.52 29.64
C TRP A 13 24.26 -27.68 30.68
N ALA A 14 23.95 -28.21 31.87
CA ALA A 14 24.95 -28.50 32.89
C ALA A 14 25.97 -29.54 32.40
N GLU A 15 25.51 -30.60 31.72
CA GLU A 15 26.38 -31.65 31.20
C GLU A 15 27.30 -31.12 30.10
N ALA A 16 26.74 -30.38 29.13
CA ALA A 16 27.52 -29.77 28.06
C ALA A 16 28.54 -28.75 28.60
N ALA A 17 28.20 -28.01 29.66
CA ALA A 17 29.11 -27.07 30.31
C ALA A 17 30.25 -27.78 31.04
N SER A 18 29.94 -28.80 31.85
CA SER A 18 30.96 -29.57 32.59
C SER A 18 31.89 -30.36 31.66
N TYR A 19 31.36 -30.92 30.57
CA TYR A 19 32.16 -31.59 29.52
C TYR A 19 33.12 -30.59 28.85
N ARG A 20 32.63 -29.41 28.46
CA ARG A 20 33.47 -28.38 27.82
C ARG A 20 34.54 -27.82 28.74
N ALA A 21 34.27 -27.75 30.04
CA ALA A 21 35.19 -27.25 31.04
C ALA A 21 36.24 -28.29 31.49
N ASP A 22 36.20 -29.52 30.97
CA ASP A 22 36.98 -30.67 31.46
C ASP A 22 36.90 -30.81 32.99
N CYS A 23 35.73 -30.50 33.53
CA CYS A 23 35.50 -30.45 34.97
C CYS A 23 35.07 -31.83 35.46
N ALA A 24 35.68 -32.34 36.53
CA ALA A 24 35.36 -33.65 37.12
C ALA A 24 33.87 -33.83 37.50
N ASP A 25 33.10 -32.74 37.59
CA ASP A 25 31.66 -32.74 37.81
C ASP A 25 30.83 -33.24 36.61
N TRP A 26 31.42 -33.47 35.44
CA TRP A 26 30.69 -34.01 34.28
C TRP A 26 30.03 -35.35 34.60
N LYS A 27 30.68 -36.23 35.39
CA LYS A 27 30.10 -37.51 35.83
C LYS A 27 28.84 -37.34 36.67
N ARG A 28 28.82 -36.38 37.60
CA ARG A 28 27.63 -36.07 38.41
C ARG A 28 26.50 -35.53 37.55
N SER A 29 26.84 -34.72 36.54
CA SER A 29 25.84 -34.20 35.61
C SER A 29 25.25 -35.29 34.72
N THR A 30 26.07 -36.25 34.26
CA THR A 30 25.60 -37.42 33.49
C THR A 30 24.76 -38.35 34.36
N GLU A 31 25.15 -38.64 35.62
CA GLU A 31 24.35 -39.44 36.56
C GLU A 31 22.99 -38.79 36.85
N ALA A 32 22.94 -37.47 37.08
CA ALA A 32 21.70 -36.75 37.30
C ALA A 32 20.79 -36.72 36.06
N LEU A 33 21.39 -36.69 34.86
CA LEU A 33 20.65 -36.81 33.61
C LEU A 33 20.09 -38.21 33.42
N ASP A 34 20.89 -39.25 33.63
CA ASP A 34 20.47 -40.65 33.54
C ASP A 34 19.36 -40.97 34.54
N GLU A 35 19.48 -40.50 35.80
CA GLU A 35 18.41 -40.62 36.81
C GLU A 35 17.12 -39.93 36.37
N PHE A 36 17.22 -38.73 35.77
CA PHE A 36 16.06 -37.97 35.31
C PHE A 36 15.38 -38.63 34.10
N LEU A 37 16.15 -39.21 33.18
CA LEU A 37 15.63 -39.90 32.00
C LEU A 37 15.11 -41.31 32.32
N GLY A 38 15.59 -41.93 33.40
CA GLY A 38 15.18 -43.24 33.86
C GLY A 38 15.53 -44.33 32.85
N ASN A 39 14.51 -44.95 32.26
CA ASN A 39 14.72 -46.03 31.27
C ASN A 39 14.95 -45.53 29.85
N LYS A 40 14.83 -44.22 29.60
CA LYS A 40 15.01 -43.64 28.27
C LYS A 40 16.43 -43.13 28.11
N THR A 41 16.96 -43.29 26.91
CA THR A 41 18.21 -42.64 26.51
C THR A 41 17.95 -41.20 26.04
N VAL A 42 19.00 -40.37 26.08
CA VAL A 42 18.96 -39.01 25.50
C VAL A 42 18.50 -39.04 24.03
N VAL A 43 18.92 -40.05 23.28
CA VAL A 43 18.57 -40.22 21.86
C VAL A 43 17.08 -40.50 21.70
N GLU A 44 16.50 -41.40 22.51
CA GLU A 44 15.07 -41.68 22.46
C GLU A 44 14.23 -40.45 22.82
N VAL A 45 14.62 -39.71 23.85
CA VAL A 45 13.94 -38.45 24.19
C VAL A 45 14.10 -37.40 23.10
N ALA A 46 15.26 -37.31 22.44
CA ALA A 46 15.45 -36.41 21.31
C ALA A 46 14.56 -36.78 20.12
N LEU A 47 14.41 -38.08 19.81
CA LEU A 47 13.50 -38.56 18.76
C LEU A 47 12.04 -38.28 19.10
N GLU A 48 11.63 -38.49 20.36
CA GLU A 48 10.28 -38.16 20.82
C GLU A 48 9.99 -36.65 20.74
N LEU A 49 10.96 -35.81 21.13
CA LEU A 49 10.87 -34.35 21.01
C LEU A 49 10.77 -33.89 19.54
N LEU A 50 11.51 -34.53 18.64
CA LEU A 50 11.43 -34.26 17.20
C LEU A 50 10.06 -34.64 16.64
N ALA A 51 9.54 -35.82 16.99
CA ALA A 51 8.21 -36.26 16.59
C ALA A 51 7.11 -35.34 17.14
N GLU A 52 7.24 -34.90 18.39
CA GLU A 52 6.31 -33.94 18.99
C GLU A 52 6.36 -32.58 18.27
N ASN A 53 7.54 -32.08 17.92
CA ASN A 53 7.69 -30.84 17.14
C ASN A 53 7.02 -30.94 15.76
N VAL A 54 7.21 -32.04 15.04
CA VAL A 54 6.53 -32.27 13.76
C VAL A 54 5.01 -32.22 13.95
N ARG A 55 4.50 -32.92 14.96
CA ARG A 55 3.05 -32.93 15.27
C ARG A 55 2.53 -31.54 15.61
N LEU A 56 3.29 -30.73 16.37
CA LEU A 56 2.93 -29.35 16.68
C LEU A 56 2.96 -28.45 15.44
N CYS A 57 3.90 -28.66 14.51
CA CYS A 57 3.95 -27.93 13.24
C CYS A 57 2.80 -28.28 12.30
N GLU A 58 2.35 -29.54 12.33
CA GLU A 58 1.25 -30.07 11.53
C GLU A 58 -0.13 -29.88 12.18
N ASP A 59 -0.16 -29.38 13.43
CA ASP A 59 -1.36 -29.10 14.19
C ASP A 59 -2.38 -28.32 13.34
N PRO A 60 -3.67 -28.68 13.38
CA PRO A 60 -4.70 -28.02 12.59
C PRO A 60 -4.73 -26.51 12.79
N HIS A 61 -4.46 -26.00 14.00
CA HIS A 61 -4.41 -24.56 14.25
C HIS A 61 -3.23 -23.91 13.53
N MET A 62 -2.04 -24.51 13.56
CA MET A 62 -0.87 -23.98 12.84
C MET A 62 -1.08 -23.98 11.33
N ARG A 63 -1.76 -25.01 10.79
CA ARG A 63 -2.15 -25.05 9.38
C ARG A 63 -3.16 -23.96 9.04
N ALA A 64 -4.19 -23.78 9.86
CA ALA A 64 -5.20 -22.74 9.68
C ALA A 64 -4.57 -21.33 9.73
N ILE A 65 -3.67 -21.08 10.68
CA ILE A 65 -2.93 -19.82 10.78
C ILE A 65 -2.12 -19.55 9.51
N ARG A 66 -1.41 -20.55 8.97
CA ARG A 66 -0.67 -20.40 7.71
C ARG A 66 -1.59 -20.08 6.53
N SER A 67 -2.73 -20.77 6.43
CA SER A 67 -3.74 -20.52 5.39
C SER A 67 -4.25 -19.08 5.47
N LEU A 68 -4.71 -18.66 6.66
CA LEU A 68 -5.24 -17.32 6.88
C LEU A 68 -4.19 -16.23 6.60
N ARG A 69 -2.91 -16.49 6.90
CA ARG A 69 -1.84 -15.55 6.55
C ARG A 69 -1.65 -15.43 5.03
N GLY A 70 -1.81 -16.54 4.30
CA GLY A 70 -1.86 -16.53 2.83
C GLY A 70 -3.03 -15.72 2.31
N ASP A 71 -4.25 -16.02 2.78
CA ASP A 71 -5.47 -15.32 2.36
C ASP A 71 -5.38 -13.80 2.66
N CYS A 72 -4.84 -13.43 3.83
CA CYS A 72 -4.59 -12.03 4.17
C CYS A 72 -3.58 -11.36 3.22
N ALA A 73 -2.53 -12.06 2.80
CA ALA A 73 -1.55 -11.53 1.87
C ALA A 73 -2.17 -11.26 0.48
N ASP A 74 -2.98 -12.20 0.00
CA ASP A 74 -3.69 -12.07 -1.28
C ASP A 74 -4.71 -10.92 -1.23
N LEU A 75 -5.47 -10.80 -0.14
CA LEU A 75 -6.41 -9.70 0.06
C LEU A 75 -5.72 -8.34 0.14
N MET A 76 -4.54 -8.26 0.78
CA MET A 76 -3.76 -7.02 0.80
C MET A 76 -3.25 -6.63 -0.58
N ALA A 77 -2.77 -7.60 -1.37
CA ALA A 77 -2.33 -7.36 -2.74
C ALA A 77 -3.49 -6.87 -3.63
N GLU A 78 -4.67 -7.47 -3.50
CA GLU A 78 -5.86 -7.06 -4.25
C GLU A 78 -6.33 -5.65 -3.84
N ARG A 79 -6.31 -5.34 -2.54
CA ARG A 79 -6.61 -3.98 -2.05
C ARG A 79 -5.69 -2.95 -2.68
N ASP A 80 -4.39 -3.22 -2.73
CA ASP A 80 -3.40 -2.27 -3.26
C ASP A 80 -3.54 -2.09 -4.78
N ARG A 81 -3.87 -3.17 -5.48
CA ARG A 81 -4.24 -3.13 -6.91
C ARG A 81 -5.47 -2.27 -7.15
N LEU A 82 -6.56 -2.53 -6.43
CA LEU A 82 -7.81 -1.78 -6.56
C LEU A 82 -7.64 -0.31 -6.20
N ARG A 83 -6.79 0.01 -5.21
CA ARG A 83 -6.45 1.40 -4.87
C ARG A 83 -5.76 2.11 -6.02
N THR A 84 -4.78 1.45 -6.64
CA THR A 84 -4.06 1.99 -7.80
C THR A 84 -5.00 2.23 -8.98
N GLU A 85 -5.90 1.28 -9.24
CA GLU A 85 -6.92 1.43 -10.29
C GLU A 85 -7.88 2.57 -9.97
N ASN A 86 -8.34 2.68 -8.73
CA ASN A 86 -9.22 3.76 -8.30
C ASN A 86 -8.56 5.14 -8.48
N ASP A 87 -7.30 5.29 -8.07
CA ASP A 87 -6.54 6.53 -8.22
C ASP A 87 -6.42 6.91 -9.71
N SER A 88 -6.20 5.92 -10.60
CA SER A 88 -6.14 6.14 -12.04
C SER A 88 -7.49 6.56 -12.64
N LEU A 89 -8.59 5.97 -12.19
CA LEU A 89 -9.94 6.31 -12.63
C LEU A 89 -10.35 7.71 -12.14
N VAL A 90 -9.97 8.07 -10.93
CA VAL A 90 -10.20 9.42 -10.38
C VAL A 90 -9.47 10.46 -11.22
N ALA A 91 -8.20 10.22 -11.57
CA ALA A 91 -7.42 11.11 -12.42
C ALA A 91 -8.04 11.23 -13.82
N ALA A 92 -8.43 10.12 -14.44
CA ALA A 92 -9.10 10.14 -15.75
C ALA A 92 -10.44 10.90 -15.71
N ALA A 93 -11.24 10.71 -14.66
CA ALA A 93 -12.49 11.43 -14.48
C ALA A 93 -12.28 12.93 -14.23
N GLN A 94 -11.18 13.33 -13.59
CA GLN A 94 -10.81 14.74 -13.46
C GLN A 94 -10.42 15.34 -14.82
N ALA A 95 -9.56 14.66 -15.58
CA ALA A 95 -9.16 15.12 -16.91
C ALA A 95 -10.37 15.32 -17.84
N LEU A 96 -11.29 14.35 -17.89
CA LEU A 96 -12.52 14.46 -18.69
C LEU A 96 -13.42 15.61 -18.24
N ARG A 97 -13.49 15.89 -16.93
CA ARG A 97 -14.27 17.03 -16.42
C ARG A 97 -13.64 18.36 -16.80
N ASP A 98 -12.31 18.46 -16.79
CA ASP A 98 -11.61 19.67 -17.18
C ASP A 98 -11.71 19.90 -18.70
N GLU A 99 -11.57 18.85 -19.51
CA GLU A 99 -11.84 18.89 -20.95
C GLU A 99 -13.27 19.37 -21.23
N TRP A 100 -14.27 18.78 -20.58
CA TRP A 100 -15.66 19.18 -20.77
C TRP A 100 -15.91 20.65 -20.38
N ARG A 101 -15.26 21.12 -19.31
CA ARG A 101 -15.35 22.53 -18.89
C ARG A 101 -14.74 23.46 -19.95
N ASN A 102 -13.62 23.07 -20.55
CA ASN A 102 -12.98 23.84 -21.62
C ASN A 102 -13.87 23.89 -22.86
N ASP A 103 -14.41 22.75 -23.29
CA ASP A 103 -15.34 22.67 -24.43
C ASP A 103 -16.59 23.53 -24.20
N GLN A 104 -17.09 23.55 -22.95
CA GLN A 104 -18.21 24.41 -22.59
C GLN A 104 -17.84 25.90 -22.69
N ALA A 105 -16.68 26.30 -22.15
CA ALA A 105 -16.20 27.68 -22.23
C ALA A 105 -16.00 28.12 -23.68
N ASP A 106 -15.40 27.27 -24.51
CA ASP A 106 -15.24 27.53 -25.94
C ASP A 106 -16.60 27.68 -26.63
N ALA A 107 -17.55 26.76 -26.38
CA ALA A 107 -18.89 26.86 -26.93
C ALA A 107 -19.63 28.14 -26.52
N GLU A 108 -19.41 28.62 -25.29
CA GLU A 108 -19.96 29.89 -24.80
C GLU A 108 -19.31 31.09 -25.49
N ARG A 109 -17.98 31.11 -25.65
CA ARG A 109 -17.26 32.13 -26.43
C ARG A 109 -17.75 32.19 -27.88
N TYR A 110 -17.92 31.02 -28.53
CA TYR A 110 -18.46 30.94 -29.88
C TYR A 110 -19.88 31.50 -29.97
N ARG A 111 -20.76 31.17 -29.01
CA ARG A 111 -22.12 31.74 -28.96
C ARG A 111 -22.09 33.24 -28.76
N TYR A 112 -21.27 33.74 -27.84
CA TYR A 112 -21.11 35.17 -27.60
C TYR A 112 -20.67 35.92 -28.86
N LEU A 113 -19.62 35.43 -29.53
CA LEU A 113 -19.12 36.00 -30.77
C LEU A 113 -20.18 35.94 -31.88
N ARG A 114 -20.89 34.82 -32.02
CA ARG A 114 -21.94 34.69 -33.04
C ARG A 114 -23.10 35.65 -32.80
N ASP A 115 -23.56 35.77 -31.56
CA ASP A 115 -24.80 36.46 -31.22
C ASP A 115 -24.60 37.96 -31.00
N ARG A 116 -23.41 38.40 -30.58
CA ARG A 116 -23.15 39.79 -30.23
C ARG A 116 -22.14 40.51 -31.13
N CYS A 117 -21.23 39.79 -31.82
CA CYS A 117 -20.10 40.42 -32.50
C CYS A 117 -20.53 41.18 -33.77
N GLY A 118 -20.91 42.45 -33.58
CA GLY A 118 -20.94 43.49 -34.59
C GLY A 118 -19.65 44.32 -34.62
N VAL A 119 -19.57 45.31 -35.51
CA VAL A 119 -18.38 46.16 -35.72
C VAL A 119 -17.85 46.83 -34.44
N VAL A 120 -18.72 47.06 -33.45
CA VAL A 120 -18.38 47.72 -32.17
C VAL A 120 -17.64 46.79 -31.22
N GLU A 121 -18.07 45.53 -31.09
CA GLU A 121 -17.45 44.56 -30.19
C GLU A 121 -16.14 44.01 -30.76
N TYR A 122 -16.04 43.89 -32.08
CA TYR A 122 -14.76 43.60 -32.76
C TYR A 122 -13.69 44.65 -32.44
N LYS A 123 -14.05 45.94 -32.41
CA LYS A 123 -13.12 47.01 -32.01
C LYS A 123 -12.72 46.94 -30.54
N ALA A 124 -13.60 46.47 -29.65
CA ALA A 124 -13.28 46.26 -28.24
C ALA A 124 -12.30 45.10 -28.05
N ILE A 125 -12.49 44.00 -28.78
CA ILE A 125 -11.60 42.83 -28.78
C ILE A 125 -10.25 43.15 -29.44
N ALA A 126 -10.23 43.87 -30.57
CA ALA A 126 -8.98 44.28 -31.22
C ALA A 126 -8.24 45.39 -30.46
N GLY A 127 -8.99 46.28 -29.80
CA GLY A 127 -8.44 47.42 -29.06
C GLY A 127 -7.76 47.03 -27.73
N SER A 128 -8.08 45.87 -27.16
CA SER A 128 -7.49 45.39 -25.91
C SER A 128 -6.07 44.83 -26.06
N ILE A 129 -5.61 44.54 -27.30
CA ILE A 129 -4.33 43.87 -27.58
C ILE A 129 -3.32 44.81 -28.27
N GLY A 130 -3.78 45.93 -28.85
CA GLY A 130 -2.94 46.99 -29.43
C GLY A 130 -3.10 47.15 -30.96
N PRO A 131 -2.70 48.30 -31.53
CA PRO A 131 -2.97 48.62 -32.93
C PRO A 131 -2.20 47.73 -33.91
N GLY A 132 -2.92 47.15 -34.89
CA GLY A 132 -2.33 46.42 -36.01
C GLY A 132 -2.15 44.90 -35.81
N MET A 133 -2.49 44.36 -34.64
CA MET A 133 -2.44 42.91 -34.37
C MET A 133 -3.84 42.30 -34.43
N LEU A 134 -3.98 41.19 -35.14
CA LEU A 134 -5.18 40.35 -35.08
C LEU A 134 -5.05 39.37 -33.91
N PRO A 135 -6.02 39.32 -32.98
CA PRO A 135 -6.00 38.34 -31.90
C PRO A 135 -6.05 36.91 -32.47
N SER A 136 -5.30 35.98 -31.87
CA SER A 136 -5.41 34.55 -32.16
C SER A 136 -5.04 33.69 -30.95
N GLY A 137 -5.49 32.44 -30.95
CA GLY A 137 -5.24 31.48 -29.87
C GLY A 137 -5.65 32.00 -28.49
N GLU A 138 -4.87 31.67 -27.47
CA GLU A 138 -5.12 32.01 -26.07
C GLU A 138 -5.30 33.53 -25.83
N THR A 139 -4.62 34.38 -26.62
CA THR A 139 -4.75 35.84 -26.50
C THR A 139 -6.12 36.34 -26.98
N LEU A 140 -6.71 35.68 -27.99
CA LEU A 140 -8.08 35.95 -28.40
C LEU A 140 -9.08 35.49 -27.34
N ASP A 141 -8.89 34.29 -26.78
CA ASP A 141 -9.80 33.72 -25.78
C ASP A 141 -9.88 34.62 -24.52
N LEU A 142 -8.73 35.07 -24.01
CA LEU A 142 -8.65 36.00 -22.89
C LEU A 142 -9.32 37.35 -23.18
N ALA A 143 -9.17 37.86 -24.41
CA ALA A 143 -9.79 39.13 -24.81
C ALA A 143 -11.31 39.01 -24.93
N VAL A 144 -11.81 37.87 -25.44
CA VAL A 144 -13.25 37.57 -25.50
C VAL A 144 -13.82 37.45 -24.09
N ASP A 145 -13.17 36.68 -23.20
CA ASP A 145 -13.58 36.53 -21.80
C ASP A 145 -13.65 37.87 -21.06
N ALA A 146 -12.65 38.75 -21.29
CA ALA A 146 -12.61 40.08 -20.69
C ALA A 146 -13.75 40.99 -21.15
N VAL A 147 -14.21 40.86 -22.40
CA VAL A 147 -15.35 41.63 -22.93
C VAL A 147 -16.67 41.02 -22.46
N MET A 148 -16.80 39.68 -22.43
CA MET A 148 -17.96 38.98 -21.86
C MET A 148 -18.21 39.41 -20.41
N GLY A 149 -17.19 39.40 -19.55
CA GLY A 149 -17.32 39.79 -18.14
C GLY A 149 -17.64 41.27 -17.90
N LYS A 150 -17.32 42.17 -18.85
CA LYS A 150 -17.68 43.60 -18.78
C LYS A 150 -19.13 43.87 -19.22
N GLY A 151 -19.66 43.05 -20.14
CA GLY A 151 -21.03 43.18 -20.63
C GLY A 151 -22.10 42.82 -19.58
N GLU A 152 -21.76 41.99 -18.60
CA GLU A 152 -22.64 41.64 -17.47
C GLU A 152 -22.76 42.75 -16.43
N GLN A 153 -21.72 43.56 -16.23
CA GLN A 153 -21.72 44.67 -15.25
C GLN A 153 -22.43 45.93 -15.75
N SER A 154 -22.65 46.08 -17.06
CA SER A 154 -23.29 47.27 -17.65
C SER A 154 -24.83 47.19 -17.73
N ASN A 155 -25.43 46.07 -17.30
CA ASN A 155 -26.87 45.82 -17.35
C ASN A 155 -27.55 45.78 -15.97
N GLY A 156 -26.86 46.26 -14.92
CA GLY A 156 -27.38 46.43 -13.56
C GLY A 156 -27.72 47.87 -13.22
#